data_AF-A0AAJ1JD27-F1
#
_entry.id   AF-A0AAJ1JD27-F1
#
_cell.length_a   1.000
_cell.length_b   1.000
_cell.length_c   1.000
_cell.angle_alpha   90.00
_cell.angle_beta   90.00
_cell.angle_gamma   90.00
#
_symmetry.space_group_name_H-M   'P 1'
#
loop_
_entity.id
_entity.type
_entity.pdbx_description
1 polymer ?
#
loop_
_entity_poly.entity_id
_entity_poly.type
_entity_poly.pdbx_seq_one_letter_code
_entity_poly.pdbx_strand_id
1 'polypeptide(L)'
;MHVISKEPFDKAVRDFPNDANAIITTYKLLKEKNFDSPMELQKLFPSLDNFKYRNKWWVIDIGGNNLRMIAYINFTNKRFYVKHIATHKEYDKLTKKYRETKE
;
A
#
# COMPACT_ATOMS: atom_id res chain seq x y z
N MET A 1 -3.81 -12.75 -4.16
CA MET A 1 -4.26 -12.10 -2.91
C MET A 1 -5.52 -11.34 -3.27
N HIS A 2 -6.56 -11.32 -2.45
CA HIS A 2 -7.78 -10.58 -2.79
C HIS A 2 -7.62 -9.10 -2.40
N VAL A 3 -7.33 -8.26 -3.41
CA VAL A 3 -7.34 -6.80 -3.29
C VAL A 3 -8.80 -6.32 -3.30
N ILE A 4 -9.25 -5.75 -2.19
CA ILE A 4 -10.68 -5.59 -1.92
C ILE A 4 -11.33 -4.47 -2.69
N SER A 5 -10.60 -3.38 -2.93
CA SER A 5 -11.08 -2.29 -3.76
C SER A 5 -10.00 -1.85 -4.73
N LYS A 6 -10.40 -1.62 -5.97
CA LYS A 6 -9.58 -0.98 -7.01
C LYS A 6 -9.64 0.55 -6.93
N GLU A 7 -10.65 1.09 -6.24
CA GLU A 7 -10.92 2.52 -6.15
C GLU A 7 -9.72 3.36 -5.69
N PRO A 8 -8.91 2.95 -4.68
CA PRO A 8 -7.73 3.72 -4.30
C PRO A 8 -6.68 3.83 -5.42
N PHE A 9 -6.54 2.77 -6.22
CA PHE A 9 -5.63 2.78 -7.37
C PHE A 9 -6.17 3.65 -8.50
N ASP A 10 -7.47 3.55 -8.82
CA ASP A 10 -8.09 4.36 -9.87
C ASP A 10 -8.06 5.85 -9.51
N LYS A 11 -8.26 6.19 -8.23
CA LYS A 11 -8.07 7.55 -7.73
C LYS A 11 -6.61 7.99 -7.87
N ALA A 12 -5.67 7.18 -7.41
CA ALA A 12 -4.25 7.52 -7.47
C ALA A 12 -3.73 7.68 -8.92
N VAL A 13 -4.25 6.92 -9.88
CA VAL A 13 -3.93 7.10 -11.31
C VAL A 13 -4.38 8.47 -11.83
N ARG A 14 -5.54 8.96 -11.38
CA ARG A 14 -6.03 10.31 -11.74
C ARG A 14 -5.22 11.41 -11.06
N ASP A 15 -4.90 11.22 -9.79
CA ASP A 15 -4.18 12.22 -8.97
C ASP A 15 -2.69 12.28 -9.34
N PHE A 16 -2.10 11.16 -9.78
CA PHE A 16 -0.67 11.00 -10.10
C PHE A 16 -0.47 10.39 -11.50
N PRO A 17 -0.81 11.11 -12.59
CA PRO A 17 -0.76 10.57 -13.95
C PRO A 17 0.66 10.15 -14.38
N ASN A 18 1.70 10.84 -13.88
CA ASN A 18 3.10 10.49 -14.17
C ASN A 18 3.49 9.11 -13.63
N ASP A 19 2.86 8.66 -12.54
CA ASP A 19 3.11 7.37 -11.90
C ASP A 19 2.04 6.32 -12.24
N ALA A 20 1.08 6.64 -13.12
CA ALA A 20 -0.08 5.80 -13.42
C ALA A 20 0.29 4.36 -13.83
N ASN A 21 1.31 4.22 -14.69
CA ASN A 21 1.79 2.91 -15.13
C ASN A 21 2.33 2.08 -13.95
N ALA A 22 3.05 2.71 -13.03
CA ALA A 22 3.56 2.04 -11.84
C ALA A 22 2.41 1.61 -10.92
N ILE A 23 1.43 2.48 -10.68
CA ILE A 23 0.25 2.21 -9.84
C ILE A 23 -0.56 1.02 -10.40
N ILE A 24 -0.82 1.01 -11.71
CA ILE A 24 -1.53 -0.08 -12.39
C ILE A 24 -0.74 -1.38 -12.31
N THR A 25 0.58 -1.32 -12.48
CA THR A 25 1.46 -2.50 -12.39
C THR A 25 1.45 -3.09 -10.99
N THR A 26 1.56 -2.25 -9.95
CA THR A 26 1.43 -2.68 -8.55
C THR A 26 0.10 -3.37 -8.29
N TYR A 27 -1.02 -2.82 -8.77
CA TYR A 27 -2.34 -3.45 -8.63
C TYR A 27 -2.40 -4.85 -9.26
N LYS A 28 -1.90 -5.00 -10.49
CA LYS A 28 -1.86 -6.29 -11.19
C LYS A 28 -1.03 -7.32 -10.42
N LEU A 29 0.18 -6.95 -10.03
CA LEU A 29 1.10 -7.82 -9.26
C LEU A 29 0.49 -8.31 -7.95
N LEU A 30 -0.20 -7.44 -7.21
CA LEU A 30 -0.90 -7.80 -5.97
C LEU A 30 -2.09 -8.72 -6.20
N LYS A 31 -2.80 -8.56 -7.32
CA LYS A 31 -3.96 -9.39 -7.66
C LYS A 31 -3.55 -10.79 -8.11
N GLU A 32 -2.47 -10.92 -8.86
CA GLU A 32 -2.03 -12.17 -9.49
C GLU A 32 -1.38 -13.17 -8.51
N LYS A 33 -0.71 -12.69 -7.46
CA LYS A 33 0.02 -13.56 -6.52
C LYS A 33 -0.64 -13.64 -5.15
N ASN A 34 -0.63 -14.83 -4.54
CA ASN A 34 -0.91 -14.98 -3.12
C ASN A 34 0.39 -14.87 -2.33
N PHE A 35 0.32 -14.26 -1.15
CA PHE A 35 1.44 -14.13 -0.23
C PHE A 35 1.05 -14.76 1.09
N ASP A 36 1.86 -15.68 1.59
CA ASP A 36 1.68 -16.38 2.86
C ASP A 36 2.30 -15.64 4.03
N SER A 37 3.29 -14.80 3.77
CA SER A 37 3.98 -14.03 4.80
C SER A 37 4.40 -12.63 4.31
N PRO A 38 4.70 -11.71 5.23
CA PRO A 38 5.32 -10.44 4.89
C PRO A 38 6.63 -10.61 4.13
N MET A 39 7.43 -11.64 4.45
CA MET A 39 8.70 -11.90 3.78
C MET A 39 8.53 -12.21 2.29
N GLU A 40 7.47 -12.95 1.92
CA GLU A 40 7.17 -13.20 0.50
C GLU A 40 6.74 -11.94 -0.23
N LEU A 41 5.94 -11.10 0.43
CA LEU A 41 5.57 -9.81 -0.14
C LEU A 41 6.79 -8.89 -0.28
N GLN A 42 7.72 -8.93 0.68
CA GLN A 42 8.96 -8.15 0.67
C GLN A 42 9.90 -8.57 -0.48
N LYS A 43 9.90 -9.84 -0.89
CA LYS A 43 10.64 -10.28 -2.09
C LYS A 43 10.17 -9.57 -3.37
N LEU A 44 8.89 -9.21 -3.44
CA LEU A 44 8.32 -8.48 -4.57
C LEU A 44 8.41 -6.96 -4.38
N PHE A 45 8.22 -6.50 -3.15
CA PHE A 45 8.31 -5.10 -2.76
C PHE A 45 9.36 -4.93 -1.65
N PRO A 46 10.65 -4.75 -2.00
CA PRO A 46 11.71 -4.63 -1.01
C PRO A 46 11.53 -3.46 -0.03
N SER A 47 10.77 -2.44 -0.42
CA SER A 47 10.38 -1.30 0.41
C SER A 47 9.28 -1.59 1.43
N LEU A 48 8.79 -2.83 1.52
CA LEU A 48 7.77 -3.21 2.49
C LEU A 48 8.27 -2.97 3.92
N ASP A 49 7.55 -2.11 4.65
CA ASP A 49 7.79 -1.84 6.06
C ASP A 49 6.48 -1.86 6.86
N ASN A 50 6.60 -2.10 8.16
CA ASN A 50 5.46 -2.13 9.08
C ASN A 50 5.06 -0.70 9.48
N PHE A 51 3.77 -0.40 9.37
CA PHE A 51 3.24 0.86 9.85
C PHE A 51 2.99 0.81 11.37
N LYS A 52 4.00 1.20 12.13
CA LYS A 52 4.12 1.06 13.60
C LYS A 52 2.91 1.51 14.42
N TYR A 53 2.08 2.40 13.90
CA TYR A 53 0.94 3.00 14.62
C TYR A 53 -0.36 2.19 14.48
N ARG A 54 -0.44 1.22 13.55
CA ARG A 54 -1.66 0.43 13.30
C ARG A 54 -1.32 -1.05 13.11
N ASN A 55 -2.04 -1.92 13.81
CA ASN A 55 -1.79 -3.36 13.73
C ASN A 55 -2.10 -3.90 12.32
N LYS A 56 -1.18 -4.69 11.76
CA LYS A 56 -1.25 -5.30 10.41
C LYS A 56 -1.33 -4.28 9.26
N TRP A 57 -0.94 -3.03 9.51
CA TRP A 57 -0.76 -2.05 8.45
C TRP A 57 0.68 -2.06 7.97
N TRP A 58 0.84 -1.84 6.68
CA TRP A 58 2.10 -1.91 5.98
C TRP A 58 2.21 -0.71 5.04
N VAL A 59 3.45 -0.31 4.78
CA VAL A 59 3.81 0.75 3.85
C VAL A 59 4.66 0.13 2.74
N ILE A 60 4.36 0.50 1.50
CA ILE A 60 5.12 0.07 0.31
C ILE A 60 5.40 1.29 -0.55
N ASP A 61 6.64 1.43 -0.99
CA ASP A 61 7.04 2.48 -1.93
C ASP A 61 6.66 2.05 -3.36
N ILE A 62 5.98 2.93 -4.10
CA ILE A 62 5.58 2.71 -5.49
C ILE A 62 5.94 3.91 -6.36
N GLY A 63 5.94 3.74 -7.68
CA GLY A 63 6.25 4.83 -8.62
C GLY A 63 7.68 5.34 -8.48
N GLY A 64 8.68 4.45 -8.44
CA GLY A 64 10.08 4.86 -8.34
C GLY A 64 10.40 5.66 -7.06
N ASN A 65 9.75 5.31 -5.94
CA ASN A 65 9.86 5.99 -4.65
C ASN A 65 9.12 7.35 -4.57
N ASN A 66 8.30 7.73 -5.55
CA ASN A 66 7.52 8.97 -5.51
C ASN A 66 6.32 8.89 -4.55
N LEU A 67 5.75 7.69 -4.39
CA LEU A 67 4.50 7.47 -3.67
C LEU A 67 4.68 6.42 -2.57
N ARG A 68 3.79 6.50 -1.56
CA ARG A 68 3.64 5.58 -0.44
C ARG A 68 2.25 4.99 -0.47
N MET A 69 2.17 3.67 -0.57
CA MET A 69 0.93 2.94 -0.42
C MET A 69 0.83 2.40 1.01
N ILE A 70 -0.18 2.85 1.75
CA ILE A 70 -0.51 2.34 3.07
C ILE A 70 -1.63 1.32 2.91
N ALA A 71 -1.42 0.10 3.39
CA ALA A 71 -2.39 -0.97 3.27
C ALA A 71 -2.51 -1.78 4.57
N TYR A 72 -3.74 -2.19 4.90
CA TYR A 72 -3.97 -3.26 5.86
C TYR A 72 -3.90 -4.61 5.13
N ILE A 73 -3.07 -5.52 5.62
CA ILE A 73 -2.82 -6.80 4.97
C ILE A 73 -3.08 -7.92 5.97
N ASN A 74 -4.00 -8.81 5.63
CA ASN A 74 -4.24 -10.05 6.35
C ASN A 74 -3.73 -11.23 5.52
N PHE A 75 -2.52 -11.69 5.85
CA PHE A 75 -1.86 -12.80 5.17
C PHE A 75 -2.58 -14.14 5.38
N THR A 76 -3.19 -14.36 6.54
CA THR A 76 -3.97 -15.59 6.82
C THR A 76 -5.19 -15.69 5.92
N ASN A 77 -5.97 -14.61 5.83
CA ASN A 77 -7.23 -14.58 5.08
C ASN A 77 -7.05 -14.16 3.61
N LYS A 78 -5.80 -13.98 3.15
CA LYS A 78 -5.45 -13.50 1.81
C LYS A 78 -6.19 -12.22 1.40
N ARG A 79 -6.32 -11.25 2.32
CA ARG A 79 -6.97 -9.97 2.06
C ARG A 79 -5.99 -8.80 2.06
N PHE A 80 -6.12 -7.93 1.07
CA PHE A 80 -5.32 -6.72 0.93
C PHE A 80 -6.24 -5.50 0.79
N TYR A 81 -6.12 -4.57 1.74
CA TYR A 81 -6.96 -3.38 1.82
C TYR A 81 -6.07 -2.14 1.69
N VAL A 82 -6.06 -1.51 0.52
CA VAL A 82 -5.39 -0.22 0.36
C VAL A 82 -6.18 0.85 1.08
N LYS A 83 -5.50 1.57 1.97
CA LYS A 83 -6.07 2.70 2.71
C LYS A 83 -5.75 4.02 2.01
N HIS A 84 -4.48 4.20 1.64
CA HIS A 84 -4.00 5.43 1.01
C HIS A 84 -2.93 5.11 -0.02
N ILE A 85 -2.91 5.86 -1.11
CA ILE A 85 -1.75 6.02 -2.00
C ILE A 85 -1.49 7.52 -2.01
N ALA A 86 -0.31 7.93 -1.55
CA ALA A 86 -0.05 9.31 -1.21
C ALA A 86 1.42 9.68 -1.49
N THR A 87 1.69 10.98 -1.66
CA THR A 87 3.06 11.50 -1.70
C THR A 87 3.75 11.36 -0.34
N HIS A 88 5.07 11.53 -0.29
CA HIS A 88 5.82 11.60 0.98
C HIS A 88 5.24 12.63 1.97
N LYS A 89 4.94 13.84 1.48
CA LYS A 89 4.39 14.92 2.31
C LYS A 89 3.04 14.55 2.91
N GLU A 90 2.20 13.86 2.16
CA GLU A 90 0.90 13.40 2.63
C GLU A 90 1.02 12.19 3.55
N TYR A 91 1.96 11.29 3.27
CA TYR A 91 2.32 10.18 4.14
C TYR A 91 2.73 10.67 5.53
N ASP A 92 3.55 11.72 5.62
CA ASP A 92 3.95 12.31 6.91
C ASP A 92 2.74 12.84 7.69
N LYS A 93 1.82 13.52 7.00
CA LYS A 93 0.57 14.01 7.60
C LYS A 93 -0.32 12.87 8.09
N LEU A 94 -0.47 11.81 7.28
CA LEU A 94 -1.23 10.62 7.67
C LEU A 94 -0.58 9.92 8.86
N THR A 95 0.75 9.82 8.87
CA THR A 95 1.52 9.23 9.96
C THR A 95 1.29 9.99 11.27
N LYS A 96 1.36 11.32 11.23
CA LYS A 96 1.05 12.16 12.40
C LYS A 96 -0.40 11.92 12.86
N LYS A 97 -1.36 11.96 11.94
CA LYS A 97 -2.78 11.73 12.25
C LYS A 97 -3.01 10.38 12.93
N TYR A 98 -2.45 9.29 12.38
CA TYR A 98 -2.62 7.94 12.92
C TYR A 98 -1.84 7.69 14.21
N ARG A 99 -0.78 8.47 14.48
CA ARG A 99 -0.09 8.46 15.76
C ARG A 99 -0.92 9.07 16.88
N GLU A 100 -1.65 10.15 16.58
CA GLU A 100 -2.46 10.90 17.54
C GLU A 100 -3.83 10.23 17.77
N THR A 101 -4.38 9.62 16.73
CA THR A 101 -5.64 8.86 16.82
C THR A 101 -5.32 7.39 17.03
N LYS A 102 -5.37 6.91 18.28
CA LYS A 102 -5.37 5.46 18.55
C LYS A 102 -6.78 4.93 18.28
N GLU A 103 -6.88 3.81 17.55
CA GLU A 103 -8.11 2.97 17.55
C GLU A 103 -8.14 2.19 18.85
#